data_AF-A0A7K2N4R7-F1
#
_entry.id   AF-A0A7K2N4R7-F1
#
_cell.length_a   1.000
_cell.length_b   1.000
_cell.length_c   1.000
_cell.angle_alpha   90.00
_cell.angle_beta   90.00
_cell.angle_gamma   90.00
#
_symmetry.space_group_name_H-M   'P 1'
#
loop_
_entity.id
_entity.type
_entity.pdbx_description
1 polymer ?
#
loop_
_entity_poly.entity_id
_entity_poly.type
_entity_poly.pdbx_seq_one_letter_code
_entity_poly.pdbx_strand_id
1 'polypeptide(L)'
;MTRSSAPGGRWPNGADCAYIADVAAHPDRQGQGLGSDIIRRLPELARDHKKLLRYASPCTEPFHRRLGCLPMNTAMAVWADPDRAIDVGLLRRES
;
A
#
# COMPACT_ATOMS: atom_id res chain seq x y z
N MET A 1 19.69 -24.70 8.33
CA MET A 1 18.67 -25.22 9.27
C MET A 1 18.83 -24.51 10.61
N THR A 2 18.01 -23.50 10.90
CA THR A 2 17.90 -22.91 12.24
C THR A 2 16.44 -23.08 12.67
N ARG A 3 16.21 -23.96 13.66
CA ARG A 3 14.89 -24.10 14.29
C ARG A 3 14.69 -22.90 15.21
N SER A 4 13.56 -22.22 15.07
CA SER A 4 12.99 -21.41 16.15
C SER A 4 11.67 -22.06 16.56
N SER A 5 11.65 -22.57 17.78
CA SER A 5 10.48 -23.11 18.47
C SER A 5 9.77 -21.97 19.22
N ALA A 6 8.54 -21.66 18.83
CA ALA A 6 7.64 -20.83 19.62
C ALA A 6 6.40 -21.66 20.02
N PRO A 7 5.98 -21.64 21.30
CA PRO A 7 4.84 -22.41 21.78
C PRO A 7 3.52 -21.66 21.55
N GLY A 8 2.47 -22.40 21.18
CA GLY A 8 1.09 -22.11 21.63
C GLY A 8 0.31 -20.93 21.03
N GLY A 9 0.75 -20.31 19.94
CA GLY A 9 -0.06 -19.32 19.22
C GLY A 9 -0.69 -19.93 17.96
N ARG A 10 -2.02 -19.86 17.83
CA ARG A 10 -2.74 -20.14 16.58
C ARG A 10 -1.95 -19.53 15.41
N TRP A 11 -1.56 -20.36 14.43
CA TRP A 11 -0.93 -19.86 13.20
C TRP A 11 -1.80 -18.72 12.67
N PRO A 12 -1.29 -17.49 12.54
CA PRO A 12 -2.10 -16.42 11.98
C PRO A 12 -2.39 -16.87 10.55
N ASN A 13 -3.63 -17.28 10.29
CA ASN A 13 -4.16 -17.39 8.94
C ASN A 13 -3.74 -16.07 8.29
N GLY A 14 -2.90 -16.09 7.26
CA GLY A 14 -2.11 -14.94 6.77
C GLY A 14 -2.88 -13.73 6.23
N ALA A 15 -4.14 -13.56 6.62
CA ALA A 15 -5.08 -12.51 6.27
C ALA A 15 -5.06 -11.33 7.27
N ASP A 16 -3.93 -11.02 7.89
CA ASP A 16 -3.82 -9.83 8.74
C ASP A 16 -3.73 -8.53 7.91
N CYS A 17 -3.51 -8.63 6.59
CA CYS A 17 -3.23 -7.50 5.72
C CYS A 17 -3.90 -7.69 4.35
N ALA A 18 -4.69 -6.70 3.93
CA ALA A 18 -5.06 -6.54 2.53
C ALA A 18 -4.04 -5.59 1.87
N TYR A 19 -3.78 -5.77 0.57
CA TYR A 19 -2.96 -4.85 -0.20
C TYR A 19 -3.61 -4.58 -1.55
N ILE A 20 -3.42 -3.37 -2.05
CA ILE A 20 -3.78 -3.03 -3.42
C ILE A 20 -2.65 -2.20 -4.04
N ALA A 21 -2.26 -2.60 -5.25
CA ALA A 21 -1.23 -1.95 -6.05
C ALA A 21 -1.82 -1.63 -7.44
N ASP A 22 -1.19 -0.69 -8.15
CA ASP A 22 -1.45 -0.40 -9.57
C ASP A 22 -2.91 -0.07 -9.93
N VAL A 23 -3.59 0.71 -9.08
CA VAL A 23 -4.93 1.23 -9.39
C VAL A 23 -4.82 2.40 -10.36
N ALA A 24 -5.22 2.18 -11.61
CA ALA A 24 -5.33 3.21 -12.63
C ALA A 24 -6.79 3.40 -13.07
N ALA A 25 -7.17 4.65 -13.29
CA ALA A 25 -8.43 5.00 -13.96
C ALA A 25 -8.13 5.52 -15.36
N HIS A 26 -8.93 5.11 -16.34
CA HIS A 26 -8.85 5.63 -17.71
C HIS A 26 -8.94 7.16 -17.70
N PRO A 27 -8.12 7.90 -18.50
CA PRO A 27 -8.09 9.37 -18.50
C PRO A 27 -9.48 10.02 -18.59
N ASP A 28 -10.33 9.53 -19.49
CA ASP A 28 -11.70 10.03 -19.70
C ASP A 28 -12.66 9.84 -18.51
N ARG A 29 -12.24 9.07 -17.49
CA ARG A 29 -13.00 8.81 -16.26
C ARG A 29 -12.36 9.47 -15.04
N GLN A 30 -11.23 10.16 -15.20
CA GLN A 30 -10.59 10.91 -14.13
C GLN A 30 -11.37 12.19 -13.82
N GLY A 31 -11.17 12.75 -12.62
CA GLY A 31 -11.87 13.97 -12.17
C GLY A 31 -13.34 13.78 -11.80
N GLN A 32 -13.92 12.59 -12.02
CA GLN A 32 -15.35 12.31 -11.77
C GLN A 32 -15.61 11.66 -10.39
N GLY A 33 -14.62 11.60 -9.51
CA GLY A 33 -14.76 11.03 -8.17
C GLY A 33 -14.62 9.51 -8.08
N LEU A 34 -14.60 8.78 -9.20
CA LEU A 34 -14.48 7.31 -9.24
C LEU A 34 -13.32 6.77 -8.40
N GLY A 35 -12.14 7.38 -8.51
CA GLY A 35 -10.98 7.00 -7.71
C GLY A 35 -11.25 7.15 -6.21
N SER A 36 -11.85 8.27 -5.79
CA SER A 36 -12.20 8.50 -4.39
C SER A 36 -13.20 7.47 -3.87
N ASP A 37 -14.19 7.09 -4.69
CA ASP A 37 -15.22 6.14 -4.30
C ASP A 37 -14.67 4.72 -4.16
N ILE A 38 -13.80 4.30 -5.09
CA ILE A 38 -13.06 3.04 -4.97
C ILE A 38 -12.29 3.04 -3.65
N ILE A 39 -11.55 4.12 -3.36
CA ILE A 39 -10.67 4.20 -2.19
C ILE A 39 -11.49 4.11 -0.89
N ARG A 40 -12.66 4.73 -0.86
CA ARG A 40 -13.56 4.70 0.31
C ARG A 40 -14.22 3.34 0.52
N ARG A 41 -14.48 2.58 -0.56
CA ARG A 41 -15.11 1.27 -0.46
C ARG A 41 -14.14 0.16 -0.05
N LEU A 42 -12.85 0.30 -0.34
CA LEU A 42 -11.85 -0.73 -0.07
C LEU A 42 -11.73 -1.13 1.42
N PRO A 43 -11.72 -0.21 2.41
CA PRO A 43 -11.71 -0.58 3.83
C PRO A 43 -12.89 -1.45 4.25
N GLU A 44 -14.08 -1.21 3.67
CA GLU A 44 -15.28 -1.99 3.97
C GLU A 44 -15.16 -3.41 3.44
N LEU A 45 -14.56 -3.59 2.25
CA LEU A 45 -14.25 -4.89 1.68
C LEU A 45 -13.12 -5.61 2.44
N ALA A 46 -12.19 -4.85 3.01
CA ALA A 46 -11.06 -5.36 3.76
C ALA A 46 -11.31 -5.41 5.28
N ARG A 47 -12.56 -5.29 5.75
CA ARG A 47 -12.92 -5.16 7.17
C ARG A 47 -12.38 -6.27 8.08
N ASP A 48 -12.17 -7.46 7.52
CA ASP A 48 -11.66 -8.62 8.25
C ASP A 48 -10.11 -8.64 8.34
N HIS A 49 -9.44 -7.62 7.78
CA HIS A 49 -8.00 -7.43 7.83
C HIS A 49 -7.65 -6.26 8.77
N LYS A 50 -6.51 -6.37 9.47
CA LYS A 50 -6.06 -5.33 10.41
C LYS A 50 -5.56 -4.06 9.73
N LYS A 51 -5.13 -4.16 8.47
CA LYS A 51 -4.57 -3.06 7.69
C LYS A 51 -4.79 -3.26 6.19
N LEU A 52 -4.92 -2.14 5.48
CA LEU A 52 -4.94 -2.07 4.02
C LEU A 52 -3.73 -1.27 3.55
N LEU A 53 -2.80 -1.93 2.84
CA LEU A 53 -1.59 -1.29 2.32
C LEU A 53 -1.78 -0.84 0.88
N ARG A 54 -1.20 0.32 0.56
CA ARG A 54 -1.30 0.94 -0.75
C ARG A 54 0.01 1.59 -1.15
N TYR A 55 0.44 1.29 -2.36
CA TYR A 55 1.50 2.04 -3.02
C TYR A 55 0.87 3.22 -3.75
N ALA A 56 1.27 4.43 -3.37
CA ALA A 56 0.91 5.64 -4.09
C ALA A 56 1.90 5.82 -5.24
N SER A 57 1.40 6.21 -6.41
CA SER A 57 2.27 6.71 -7.47
C SER A 57 2.80 8.10 -7.07
N PRO A 58 4.00 8.49 -7.54
CA PRO A 58 4.54 9.82 -7.29
C PRO A 58 3.52 10.90 -7.64
N CYS A 59 3.44 11.94 -6.82
CA CYS A 59 2.50 13.06 -6.93
C CYS A 59 1.03 12.76 -6.60
N THR A 60 0.66 11.50 -6.30
CA THR A 60 -0.70 11.14 -5.87
C THR A 60 -0.87 11.10 -4.34
N GLU A 61 0.20 11.34 -3.59
CA GLU A 61 0.21 11.32 -2.13
C GLU A 61 -0.78 12.33 -1.52
N PRO A 62 -0.92 13.58 -2.03
CA PRO A 62 -1.91 14.51 -1.51
C PRO A 62 -3.34 14.00 -1.67
N PHE A 63 -3.64 13.30 -2.78
CA PHE A 63 -4.94 12.68 -3.00
C PHE A 63 -5.22 11.59 -1.97
N HIS A 64 -4.26 10.69 -1.73
CA HIS A 64 -4.40 9.62 -0.74
C HIS A 64 -4.51 10.17 0.70
N ARG A 65 -3.74 11.21 1.05
CA ARG A 65 -3.81 11.86 2.36
C ARG A 65 -5.19 12.47 2.63
N ARG A 66 -5.79 13.13 1.63
CA ARG A 66 -7.16 13.68 1.74
C ARG A 66 -8.22 12.61 1.98
N LEU A 67 -7.94 11.36 1.62
CA LEU A 67 -8.83 10.22 1.82
C LEU A 67 -8.50 9.43 3.11
N GLY A 68 -7.63 9.96 3.97
CA GLY A 68 -7.31 9.37 5.28
C GLY A 68 -6.16 8.37 5.27
N CYS A 69 -5.47 8.18 4.13
CA CYS A 69 -4.28 7.34 4.10
C CYS A 69 -3.08 8.07 4.73
N LEU A 70 -2.34 7.37 5.58
CA LEU A 70 -1.11 7.85 6.19
C LEU A 70 0.10 7.14 5.58
N PRO A 71 1.25 7.83 5.42
CA PRO A 71 2.49 7.14 5.07
C PRO A 71 2.89 6.19 6.20
N MET A 72 3.46 5.05 5.84
CA MET A 72 4.02 4.11 6.81
C MET A 72 5.47 4.45 7.10
N ASN A 73 5.80 4.60 8.38
CA ASN A 73 7.20 4.79 8.83
C ASN A 73 8.08 3.56 8.61
N THR A 74 7.46 2.38 8.43
CA THR A 74 8.14 1.09 8.29
C THR A 74 8.06 0.52 6.88
N ALA A 75 7.65 1.32 5.89
CA ALA A 75 7.60 0.86 4.50
C ALA A 75 9.00 0.73 3.94
N MET A 76 9.38 -0.50 3.57
CA MET A 76 10.62 -0.81 2.87
C MET A 76 10.26 -1.59 1.62
N ALA A 77 11.01 -1.41 0.53
CA ALA A 77 10.81 -2.21 -0.67
C ALA A 77 12.10 -2.31 -1.49
N VAL A 78 12.17 -3.37 -2.29
CA VAL A 78 13.32 -3.74 -3.12
C VAL A 78 12.86 -3.65 -4.58
N TRP A 79 13.61 -2.89 -5.39
CA TRP A 79 13.38 -2.77 -6.83
C TRP A 79 14.50 -3.47 -7.62
N ALA A 80 14.16 -3.95 -8.81
CA ALA A 80 15.14 -4.51 -9.74
C ALA A 80 16.18 -3.47 -10.20
N ASP A 81 15.75 -2.21 -10.34
CA ASP A 81 16.61 -1.05 -10.59
C ASP A 81 16.35 0.03 -9.51
N PRO A 82 17.11 0.00 -8.40
CA PRO A 82 16.91 0.93 -7.30
C PRO A 82 17.19 2.39 -7.68
N ASP A 83 18.20 2.65 -8.51
CA ASP A 83 18.57 4.01 -8.91
C ASP A 83 17.46 4.63 -9.74
N ARG A 84 16.93 3.90 -10.73
CA ARG A 84 15.77 4.36 -11.49
C ARG A 84 14.56 4.62 -10.60
N ALA A 85 14.28 3.74 -9.63
CA ALA A 85 13.15 3.90 -8.71
C ALA A 85 13.30 5.13 -7.79
N ILE A 86 14.51 5.47 -7.40
CA ILE A 86 14.82 6.72 -6.67
C ILE A 86 14.61 7.92 -7.59
N ASP A 87 15.14 7.89 -8.82
CA ASP A 87 15.04 8.99 -9.79
C ASP A 87 13.59 9.36 -10.12
N VAL A 88 12.70 8.37 -10.20
CA VAL A 88 11.26 8.61 -10.46
C VAL A 88 10.44 8.84 -9.18
N GLY A 89 11.07 8.85 -8.00
CA GLY A 89 10.41 9.16 -6.73
C GLY A 89 9.60 8.02 -6.09
N LEU A 90 9.80 6.77 -6.51
CA LEU A 90 9.18 5.58 -5.89
C LEU A 90 9.91 5.13 -4.62
N LEU A 91 11.22 5.36 -4.57
CA LEU A 91 12.08 5.12 -3.42
C LEU A 91 12.71 6.41 -2.93
N ARG A 92 13.10 6.43 -1.64
CA ARG A 92 13.98 7.46 -1.07
C ARG A 92 15.28 6.81 -0.60
N ARG A 93 16.39 7.54 -0.71
CA ARG A 93 17.62 7.16 0.00
C ARG A 93 17.47 7.44 1.49
N GLU A 94 18.00 6.54 2.31
CA GLU A 94 18.21 6.83 3.73
C GLU A 94 19.23 7.98 3.84
N SER A 95 18.96 8.92 4.73
CA SER A 95 19.76 10.12 4.96
C SER A 95 20.69 9.94 6.14
#